data_AF-A0A0J9FQ97-F1
#
_entry.id   AF-A0A0J9FQ97-F1
#
_cell.length_a   1.000
_cell.length_b   1.000
_cell.length_c   1.000
_cell.angle_alpha   90.00
_cell.angle_beta   90.00
_cell.angle_gamma   90.00
#
_symmetry.space_group_name_H-M   'P 1'
#
loop_
_entity.id
_entity.type
_entity.pdbx_description
1 polymer ?
#
loop_
_entity_poly.entity_id
_entity_poly.type
_entity_poly.pdbx_seq_one_letter_code
_entity_poly.pdbx_strand_id
1 'polypeptide(L)'
;MPPYADAIASFWKGRLASGPRASARPSLSHLLGNASVPFDINRTKAQAEQLSRAIRGDGRHILLVPGLMASEHRMEPLRAILNAAGYQAHGWDMGRNFGPRADTLEKIDARVDAIRRTSGKPVTLVGWSLGGLYAREYAKFARSKVGGVVTMGTPFSGDPRANHAWRLYQLVSGFPVDTPPFPCTREEKPPVPTVALWSQRDGVILPECARGRAGERDRAIEVDCTHMGFAAAPEGILAVGKALEMMAA
;
A
#
# COMPACT_ATOMS: atom_id res chain seq x y z
N MET A 1 -28.58 19.98 -27.93
CA MET A 1 -27.54 18.98 -27.59
C MET A 1 -28.16 17.99 -26.62
N PRO A 2 -28.02 16.67 -26.82
CA PRO A 2 -28.61 15.72 -25.88
C PRO A 2 -27.91 15.78 -24.50
N PRO A 3 -28.64 15.65 -23.39
CA PRO A 3 -28.14 15.90 -22.03
C PRO A 3 -27.02 14.94 -21.55
N TYR A 4 -26.72 13.89 -22.32
CA TYR A 4 -25.62 12.97 -22.07
C TYR A 4 -24.28 13.42 -22.69
N ALA A 5 -24.29 14.33 -23.66
CA ALA A 5 -23.06 14.84 -24.28
C ALA A 5 -22.23 15.67 -23.30
N ASP A 6 -22.88 16.49 -22.46
CA ASP A 6 -22.22 17.31 -21.44
C ASP A 6 -21.73 16.48 -20.25
N ALA A 7 -22.44 15.41 -19.89
CA ALA A 7 -22.02 14.47 -18.86
C ALA A 7 -20.77 13.68 -19.29
N ILE A 8 -20.72 13.20 -20.54
CA ILE A 8 -19.55 12.53 -21.12
C ILE A 8 -18.39 13.53 -21.29
N ALA A 9 -18.67 14.74 -21.78
CA ALA A 9 -17.65 15.77 -21.93
C ALA A 9 -17.05 16.18 -20.57
N SER A 10 -17.87 16.36 -19.53
CA SER A 10 -17.44 16.70 -18.16
C SER A 10 -16.71 15.54 -17.48
N PHE A 11 -17.15 14.30 -17.72
CA PHE A 11 -16.48 13.08 -17.29
C PHE A 11 -15.05 12.99 -17.84
N TRP A 12 -14.84 13.31 -19.13
CA TRP A 12 -13.50 13.39 -19.72
C TRP A 12 -12.73 14.65 -19.30
N LYS A 13 -13.40 15.79 -19.12
CA LYS A 13 -12.77 17.06 -18.69
C LYS A 13 -12.15 16.95 -17.30
N GLY A 14 -12.82 16.29 -16.35
CA GLY A 14 -12.27 16.02 -15.02
C GLY A 14 -11.11 15.00 -15.03
N ARG A 15 -11.16 14.01 -15.93
CA ARG A 15 -10.10 13.00 -16.14
C ARG A 15 -8.85 13.55 -16.82
N LEU A 16 -9.00 14.61 -17.61
CA LEU A 16 -7.93 15.29 -18.36
C LEU A 16 -7.53 16.63 -17.76
N ALA A 17 -8.20 17.09 -16.69
CA ALA A 17 -7.92 18.36 -16.04
C ALA A 17 -6.48 18.35 -15.50
N SER A 18 -5.63 19.18 -16.10
CA SER A 18 -4.32 19.49 -15.55
C SER A 18 -4.48 20.28 -14.26
N GLY A 19 -4.57 19.59 -13.13
CA GLY A 19 -4.36 20.21 -11.82
C GLY A 19 -2.97 20.84 -11.73
N PRO A 20 -2.75 21.79 -10.80
CA PRO A 20 -1.45 22.42 -10.63
C PRO A 20 -0.35 21.35 -10.48
N ARG A 21 0.76 21.55 -11.19
CA ARG A 21 1.90 20.62 -11.14
C ARG A 21 2.54 20.73 -9.76
N ALA A 22 2.70 19.61 -9.08
CA ALA A 22 3.53 19.54 -7.88
C ALA A 22 4.94 20.09 -8.17
N SER A 23 5.51 20.79 -7.18
CA SER A 23 6.83 21.44 -7.28
C SER A 23 8.00 20.46 -7.43
N ALA A 24 7.81 19.20 -7.03
CA ALA A 24 8.80 18.13 -7.14
C ALA A 24 8.17 16.83 -7.66
N ARG A 25 8.98 15.98 -8.31
CA ARG A 25 8.59 14.66 -8.81
C ARG A 25 9.72 13.64 -8.60
N PRO A 26 9.39 12.34 -8.44
CA PRO A 26 10.40 11.30 -8.36
C PRO A 26 11.29 11.25 -9.61
N SER A 27 12.53 10.76 -9.48
CA SER A 27 13.42 10.63 -10.63
C SER A 27 12.90 9.60 -11.65
N LEU A 28 12.94 9.95 -12.94
CA LEU A 28 12.59 9.05 -14.04
C LEU A 28 13.54 7.86 -14.15
N SER A 29 14.81 7.99 -13.73
CA SER A 29 15.75 6.86 -13.70
C SER A 29 15.30 5.74 -12.76
N HIS A 30 14.66 6.08 -11.65
CA HIS A 30 14.08 5.12 -10.72
C HIS A 30 12.79 4.49 -11.24
N LEU A 31 12.04 5.21 -12.10
CA LEU A 31 10.88 4.65 -12.78
C LEU A 31 11.28 3.55 -13.77
N LEU A 32 12.39 3.74 -14.49
CA LEU A 32 13.00 2.69 -15.33
C LEU A 32 13.51 1.51 -14.49
N GLY A 33 13.99 1.78 -13.27
CA GLY A 33 14.37 0.76 -12.29
C GLY A 33 13.25 -0.25 -11.98
N ASN A 34 11.97 0.12 -12.16
CA ASN A 34 10.86 -0.82 -11.97
C ASN A 34 10.85 -1.98 -12.99
N ALA A 35 11.63 -1.91 -14.07
CA ALA A 35 11.86 -3.06 -14.95
C ALA A 35 12.60 -4.22 -14.24
N SER A 36 13.19 -3.98 -13.06
CA SER A 36 13.87 -5.00 -12.25
C SER A 36 12.94 -6.02 -11.60
N VAL A 37 11.62 -5.86 -11.65
CA VAL A 37 10.69 -6.76 -10.91
C VAL A 37 10.98 -8.25 -11.12
N PRO A 38 11.16 -8.77 -12.35
CA PRO A 38 11.42 -10.20 -12.54
C PRO A 38 12.73 -10.63 -11.86
N PHE A 39 13.75 -9.77 -11.90
CA PHE A 39 15.01 -9.99 -11.22
C PHE A 39 14.84 -10.00 -9.70
N ASP A 40 14.09 -9.04 -9.14
CA ASP A 40 13.81 -8.97 -7.70
C ASP A 40 13.04 -10.21 -7.21
N ILE A 41 12.03 -10.66 -7.96
CA ILE A 41 11.30 -11.90 -7.66
C ILE A 41 12.23 -13.10 -7.66
N ASN A 42 13.11 -13.22 -8.64
CA ASN A 42 14.07 -14.33 -8.71
C ASN A 42 15.05 -14.29 -7.54
N ARG A 43 15.54 -13.10 -7.18
CA ARG A 43 16.44 -12.89 -6.02
C ARG A 43 15.76 -13.27 -4.71
N THR A 44 14.49 -12.91 -4.55
CA THR A 44 13.66 -13.29 -3.40
C THR A 44 13.44 -14.79 -3.33
N LYS A 45 13.10 -15.44 -4.45
CA LYS A 45 12.94 -16.90 -4.50
C LYS A 45 14.22 -17.62 -4.13
N ALA A 46 15.36 -17.17 -4.67
CA ALA A 46 16.66 -17.75 -4.37
C ALA A 46 17.07 -17.60 -2.89
N GLN A 47 16.59 -16.57 -2.21
CA GLN A 47 16.91 -16.28 -0.80
C GLN A 47 15.78 -16.62 0.18
N ALA A 48 14.72 -17.31 -0.25
CA ALA A 48 13.49 -17.44 0.53
C ALA A 48 13.71 -18.03 1.93
N GLU A 49 14.56 -19.06 2.06
CA GLU A 49 14.89 -19.70 3.34
C GLU A 49 15.69 -18.78 4.27
N GLN A 50 16.64 -18.03 3.73
CA GLN A 50 17.41 -17.04 4.50
C GLN A 50 16.50 -15.92 4.98
N LEU A 51 15.60 -15.44 4.11
CA LEU A 51 14.64 -14.39 4.41
C LEU A 51 13.66 -14.81 5.50
N SER A 52 13.12 -16.03 5.43
CA SER A 52 12.17 -16.51 6.45
C SER A 52 12.84 -16.69 7.82
N ARG A 53 14.09 -17.15 7.87
CA ARG A 53 14.86 -17.27 9.13
C ARG A 53 15.24 -15.92 9.74
N ALA A 54 15.41 -14.90 8.92
CA ALA A 54 15.77 -13.55 9.37
C ALA A 54 14.60 -12.79 9.99
N ILE A 55 13.36 -13.26 9.76
CA ILE A 55 12.13 -12.63 10.26
C ILE A 55 11.58 -13.47 11.41
N ARG A 56 11.29 -12.85 12.55
CA ARG A 56 10.69 -13.55 13.70
C ARG A 56 9.17 -13.43 13.66
N GLY A 57 8.49 -14.49 13.22
CA GLY A 57 7.03 -14.58 13.31
C GLY A 57 6.54 -14.87 14.73
N ASP A 58 5.36 -14.35 15.05
CA ASP A 58 4.70 -14.53 16.35
C ASP A 58 3.28 -15.11 16.23
N GLY A 59 2.94 -15.65 15.05
CA GLY A 59 1.65 -16.27 14.77
C GLY A 59 0.50 -15.28 14.56
N ARG A 60 0.71 -13.95 14.60
CA ARG A 60 -0.38 -12.99 14.36
C ARG A 60 -0.90 -13.04 12.92
N HIS A 61 -2.17 -12.64 12.75
CA HIS A 61 -2.79 -12.51 11.45
C HIS A 61 -2.31 -11.26 10.72
N ILE A 62 -1.96 -11.41 9.45
CA ILE A 62 -1.55 -10.31 8.57
C ILE A 62 -2.45 -10.30 7.33
N LEU A 63 -2.98 -9.14 6.97
CA LEU A 63 -3.69 -8.94 5.70
C LEU A 63 -2.83 -8.12 4.75
N LEU A 64 -2.46 -8.71 3.62
CA LEU A 64 -1.70 -8.04 2.55
C LEU A 64 -2.65 -7.35 1.57
N VAL A 65 -2.52 -6.02 1.44
CA VAL A 65 -3.38 -5.20 0.57
C VAL A 65 -2.57 -4.66 -0.62
N PRO A 66 -2.88 -5.08 -1.87
CA PRO A 66 -2.08 -4.74 -3.04
C PRO A 66 -2.27 -3.30 -3.51
N GLY A 67 -1.27 -2.79 -4.23
CA GLY A 67 -1.32 -1.50 -4.91
C GLY A 67 -2.21 -1.48 -6.14
N LEU A 68 -2.40 -0.30 -6.73
CA LEU A 68 -3.21 -0.10 -7.93
C LEU A 68 -2.72 -1.01 -9.08
N MET A 69 -3.67 -1.63 -9.79
CA MET A 69 -3.48 -2.61 -10.86
C MET A 69 -2.76 -3.90 -10.44
N ALA A 70 -2.28 -4.04 -9.21
CA ALA A 70 -1.71 -5.27 -8.69
C ALA A 70 -2.81 -6.21 -8.20
N SER A 71 -2.55 -7.52 -8.29
CA SER A 71 -3.35 -8.56 -7.65
C SER A 71 -2.56 -9.19 -6.50
N GLU A 72 -3.20 -10.09 -5.75
CA GLU A 72 -2.55 -10.85 -4.68
C GLU A 72 -1.26 -11.58 -5.13
N HIS A 73 -1.21 -12.05 -6.38
CA HIS A 73 -0.01 -12.69 -6.94
C HIS A 73 1.24 -11.82 -6.87
N ARG A 74 1.10 -10.48 -6.92
CA ARG A 74 2.24 -9.56 -6.81
C ARG A 74 2.81 -9.49 -5.40
N MET A 75 2.05 -9.89 -4.39
CA MET A 75 2.47 -9.95 -3.00
C MET A 75 2.75 -11.37 -2.53
N GLU A 76 2.63 -12.36 -3.43
CA GLU A 76 2.80 -13.78 -3.09
C GLU A 76 4.20 -14.11 -2.53
N PRO A 77 5.32 -13.60 -3.08
CA PRO A 77 6.62 -13.87 -2.48
C PRO A 77 6.73 -13.36 -1.04
N LEU A 78 6.22 -12.16 -0.76
CA LEU A 78 6.12 -11.60 0.57
C LEU A 78 5.25 -12.48 1.48
N ARG A 79 4.07 -12.90 1.00
CA ARG A 79 3.14 -13.76 1.74
C ARG A 79 3.79 -15.09 2.12
N ALA A 80 4.45 -15.75 1.17
CA ALA A 80 5.11 -17.03 1.36
C ALA A 80 6.22 -16.94 2.41
N ILE A 81 7.05 -15.90 2.35
CA ILE A 81 8.14 -15.70 3.31
C ILE A 81 7.61 -15.38 4.70
N LEU A 82 6.59 -14.52 4.84
CA LEU A 82 5.98 -14.22 6.13
C LEU A 82 5.35 -15.48 6.76
N ASN A 83 4.67 -16.31 5.96
CA ASN A 83 4.14 -17.58 6.43
C ASN A 83 5.25 -18.54 6.87
N ALA A 84 6.31 -18.68 6.08
CA ALA A 84 7.47 -19.49 6.44
C ALA A 84 8.21 -18.98 7.68
N ALA A 85 8.14 -17.68 7.97
CA ALA A 85 8.69 -17.06 9.17
C ALA A 85 7.81 -17.26 10.42
N GLY A 86 6.60 -17.82 10.29
CA GLY A 86 5.69 -18.11 11.40
C GLY A 86 4.57 -17.10 11.61
N TYR A 87 4.31 -16.19 10.67
CA TYR A 87 3.08 -15.38 10.66
C TYR A 87 1.93 -16.12 9.99
N GLN A 88 0.69 -15.62 10.18
CA GLN A 88 -0.47 -16.05 9.40
C GLN A 88 -0.84 -14.96 8.39
N ALA A 89 -0.15 -14.93 7.25
CA ALA A 89 -0.32 -13.94 6.20
C ALA A 89 -1.36 -14.36 5.14
N HIS A 90 -2.34 -13.48 4.95
CA HIS A 90 -3.51 -13.64 4.09
C HIS A 90 -3.45 -12.66 2.93
N GLY A 91 -3.88 -13.11 1.75
CA GLY A 91 -4.22 -12.21 0.65
C GLY A 91 -5.53 -11.45 0.94
N TRP A 92 -5.76 -10.38 0.18
CA TRP A 92 -7.00 -9.62 0.28
C TRP A 92 -8.22 -10.28 -0.38
N ASP A 93 -8.01 -11.31 -1.22
CA ASP A 93 -9.00 -12.14 -1.91
C ASP A 93 -10.09 -11.36 -2.69
N MET A 94 -9.75 -10.16 -3.18
CA MET A 94 -10.61 -9.32 -4.02
C MET A 94 -10.11 -9.23 -5.47
N GLY A 95 -9.15 -10.09 -5.86
CA GLY A 95 -8.57 -10.14 -7.19
C GLY A 95 -7.62 -8.97 -7.47
N ARG A 96 -7.79 -8.28 -8.60
CA ARG A 96 -6.93 -7.16 -9.00
C ARG A 96 -7.49 -5.83 -8.48
N ASN A 97 -6.61 -4.98 -7.95
CA ASN A 97 -6.99 -3.68 -7.43
C ASN A 97 -7.18 -2.66 -8.55
N PHE A 98 -8.42 -2.49 -9.00
CA PHE A 98 -8.80 -1.47 -9.98
C PHE A 98 -9.05 -0.08 -9.38
N GLY A 99 -8.55 0.19 -8.17
CA GLY A 99 -8.75 1.46 -7.50
C GLY A 99 -10.01 1.49 -6.64
N PRO A 100 -10.27 2.64 -5.99
CA PRO A 100 -11.29 2.74 -4.96
C PRO A 100 -12.70 2.68 -5.57
N ARG A 101 -13.56 1.97 -4.85
CA ARG A 101 -15.01 1.89 -5.08
C ARG A 101 -15.70 2.18 -3.75
N ALA A 102 -16.97 2.57 -3.80
CA ALA A 102 -17.75 2.86 -2.59
C ALA A 102 -17.75 1.71 -1.58
N ASP A 103 -17.73 0.46 -2.06
CA ASP A 103 -17.77 -0.77 -1.26
C ASP A 103 -16.37 -1.32 -0.87
N THR A 104 -15.28 -0.62 -1.19
CA THR A 104 -13.92 -1.16 -1.00
C THR A 104 -13.60 -1.40 0.48
N LEU A 105 -13.94 -0.45 1.36
CA LEU A 105 -13.69 -0.59 2.80
C LEU A 105 -14.60 -1.65 3.44
N GLU A 106 -15.83 -1.80 2.96
CA GLU A 106 -16.77 -2.83 3.41
C GLU A 106 -16.25 -4.24 3.07
N LYS A 107 -15.70 -4.42 1.87
CA LYS A 107 -15.08 -5.69 1.47
C LYS A 107 -13.82 -6.01 2.28
N ILE A 108 -13.02 -5.00 2.61
CA ILE A 108 -11.89 -5.17 3.53
C ILE A 108 -12.40 -5.58 4.92
N ASP A 109 -13.49 -4.97 5.41
CA ASP A 109 -14.07 -5.33 6.70
C ASP A 109 -14.53 -6.78 6.73
N ALA A 110 -15.27 -7.22 5.71
CA ALA A 110 -15.71 -8.60 5.57
C ALA A 110 -14.52 -9.58 5.51
N ARG A 111 -13.44 -9.20 4.82
CA ARG A 111 -12.21 -10.01 4.75
C ARG A 111 -11.53 -10.11 6.11
N VAL A 112 -11.43 -9.00 6.85
CA VAL A 112 -10.88 -8.98 8.20
C VAL A 112 -11.72 -9.84 9.14
N ASP A 113 -13.05 -9.72 9.11
CA ASP A 113 -13.92 -10.57 9.93
C ASP A 113 -13.78 -12.05 9.59
N ALA A 114 -13.64 -12.40 8.31
CA ALA A 114 -13.40 -13.78 7.89
C ALA A 114 -12.09 -14.36 8.46
N ILE A 115 -11.02 -13.56 8.53
CA ILE A 115 -9.72 -13.93 9.13
C ILE A 115 -9.85 -14.06 10.65
N ARG A 116 -10.59 -13.14 11.28
CA ARG A 116 -10.77 -13.09 12.74
C ARG A 116 -11.73 -14.14 13.28
N ARG A 117 -12.56 -14.72 12.43
CA ARG A 117 -13.66 -15.65 12.79
C ARG A 117 -13.28 -16.71 13.81
N THR A 118 -12.08 -17.28 13.74
CA THR A 118 -11.65 -18.34 14.66
C THR A 118 -10.97 -17.80 15.92
N SER A 119 -10.08 -16.82 15.78
CA SER A 119 -9.21 -16.39 16.90
C SER A 119 -9.74 -15.17 17.66
N GLY A 120 -10.62 -14.37 17.04
CA GLY A 120 -11.05 -13.06 17.52
C GLY A 120 -9.94 -11.99 17.56
N LYS A 121 -8.68 -12.40 17.34
CA LYS A 121 -7.50 -11.54 17.50
C LYS A 121 -7.49 -10.42 16.44
N PRO A 122 -6.91 -9.25 16.73
CA PRO A 122 -6.74 -8.20 15.72
C PRO A 122 -5.86 -8.65 14.55
N VAL A 123 -6.09 -8.07 13.37
CA VAL A 123 -5.30 -8.32 12.15
C VAL A 123 -4.36 -7.14 11.92
N THR A 124 -3.09 -7.42 11.61
CA THR A 124 -2.14 -6.38 11.17
C THR A 124 -2.28 -6.19 9.66
N LEU A 125 -2.40 -4.95 9.20
CA LEU A 125 -2.58 -4.65 7.78
C LEU A 125 -1.24 -4.24 7.18
N VAL A 126 -0.84 -4.86 6.07
CA VAL A 126 0.36 -4.48 5.31
C VAL A 126 -0.10 -4.05 3.92
N GLY A 127 -0.10 -2.75 3.67
CA GLY A 127 -0.59 -2.20 2.42
C GLY A 127 0.54 -1.62 1.56
N TRP A 128 0.52 -1.94 0.27
CA TRP A 128 1.47 -1.41 -0.70
C TRP A 128 0.82 -0.34 -1.56
N SER A 129 1.49 0.81 -1.73
CA SER A 129 1.01 1.89 -2.60
C SER A 129 -0.43 2.27 -2.22
N LEU A 130 -1.38 2.26 -3.16
CA LEU A 130 -2.81 2.49 -2.88
C LEU A 130 -3.40 1.56 -1.79
N GLY A 131 -2.93 0.32 -1.69
CA GLY A 131 -3.39 -0.62 -0.66
C GLY A 131 -3.05 -0.14 0.76
N GLY A 132 -1.97 0.63 0.93
CA GLY A 132 -1.61 1.26 2.20
C GLY A 132 -2.57 2.38 2.60
N LEU A 133 -3.15 3.11 1.63
CA LEU A 133 -4.20 4.07 1.91
C LEU A 133 -5.46 3.38 2.42
N TYR A 134 -5.89 2.28 1.77
CA TYR A 134 -7.02 1.51 2.26
C TYR A 134 -6.79 0.96 3.67
N ALA A 135 -5.59 0.44 3.94
CA ALA A 135 -5.24 -0.07 5.26
C ALA A 135 -5.31 1.02 6.33
N ARG A 136 -4.80 2.23 6.05
CA ARG A 136 -4.89 3.37 6.96
C ARG A 136 -6.32 3.81 7.20
N GLU A 137 -7.09 4.05 6.14
CA GLU A 137 -8.48 4.52 6.27
C GLU A 137 -9.34 3.50 7.00
N TYR A 138 -9.25 2.22 6.63
CA TYR A 138 -9.98 1.16 7.34
C TYR A 138 -9.62 1.10 8.83
N ALA A 139 -8.34 1.25 9.19
CA ALA A 139 -7.89 1.21 10.58
C ALA A 139 -8.40 2.38 11.44
N LYS A 140 -8.80 3.51 10.85
CA LYS A 140 -9.47 4.60 11.57
C LYS A 140 -10.86 4.19 12.04
N PHE A 141 -11.61 3.50 11.18
CA PHE A 141 -12.98 3.05 11.49
C PHE A 141 -12.99 1.78 12.35
N ALA A 142 -12.11 0.81 12.06
CA ALA A 142 -12.12 -0.53 12.65
C ALA A 142 -11.01 -0.77 13.67
N ARG A 143 -10.71 0.22 14.53
CA ARG A 143 -9.59 0.18 15.48
C ARG A 143 -9.54 -1.04 16.41
N SER A 144 -10.69 -1.65 16.74
CA SER A 144 -10.76 -2.86 17.56
C SER A 144 -10.44 -4.15 16.79
N LYS A 145 -10.52 -4.11 15.45
CA LYS A 145 -10.24 -5.24 14.56
C LYS A 145 -8.79 -5.22 14.04
N VAL A 146 -8.10 -4.09 14.15
CA VAL A 146 -6.78 -3.85 13.57
C VAL A 146 -5.71 -3.75 14.65
N GLY A 147 -4.66 -4.58 14.55
CA GLY A 147 -3.53 -4.58 15.50
C GLY A 147 -2.42 -3.58 15.15
N GLY A 148 -2.37 -3.14 13.89
CA GLY A 148 -1.38 -2.18 13.38
C GLY A 148 -1.42 -2.07 11.86
N VAL A 149 -0.72 -1.07 11.32
CA VAL A 149 -0.64 -0.79 9.88
C VAL A 149 0.80 -0.59 9.44
N VAL A 150 1.29 -1.43 8.53
CA VAL A 150 2.54 -1.22 7.79
C VAL A 150 2.20 -0.70 6.40
N THR A 151 2.75 0.46 6.02
CA THR A 151 2.59 1.00 4.67
C THR A 151 3.88 0.88 3.88
N MET A 152 3.81 0.48 2.61
CA MET A 152 4.98 0.34 1.74
C MET A 152 4.86 1.27 0.55
N GLY A 153 5.76 2.26 0.43
CA GLY A 153 5.73 3.24 -0.67
C GLY A 153 4.36 3.90 -0.85
N THR A 154 3.64 4.15 0.24
CA THR A 154 2.24 4.59 0.20
C THR A 154 2.17 6.11 0.28
N PRO A 155 1.55 6.81 -0.69
CA PRO A 155 1.43 8.26 -0.63
C PRO A 155 0.33 8.66 0.36
N PHE A 156 0.60 8.62 1.67
CA PHE A 156 -0.37 9.06 2.71
C PHE A 156 -0.11 10.49 3.21
N SER A 157 0.98 11.12 2.77
CA SER A 157 1.33 12.49 3.15
C SER A 157 1.59 13.35 1.92
N GLY A 158 1.81 14.64 2.17
CA GLY A 158 2.15 15.63 1.15
C GLY A 158 1.07 15.82 0.08
N ASP A 159 1.44 16.55 -0.97
CA ASP A 159 0.56 16.82 -2.11
C ASP A 159 0.23 15.49 -2.86
N PRO A 160 -1.06 15.12 -2.97
CA PRO A 160 -1.49 13.93 -3.72
C PRO A 160 -1.03 13.90 -5.19
N ARG A 161 -0.72 15.07 -5.78
CA ARG A 161 -0.22 15.21 -7.16
C ARG A 161 1.30 15.14 -7.28
N ALA A 162 2.04 15.09 -6.16
CA ALA A 162 3.50 15.01 -6.12
C ALA A 162 4.02 13.58 -6.28
N ASN A 163 3.54 12.88 -7.31
CA ASN A 163 3.96 11.53 -7.66
C ASN A 163 3.67 11.26 -9.15
N HIS A 164 4.21 10.19 -9.71
CA HIS A 164 3.89 9.79 -11.10
C HIS A 164 2.61 8.93 -11.18
N ALA A 165 2.16 8.41 -10.05
CA ALA A 165 1.00 7.51 -9.98
C ALA A 165 -0.35 8.21 -10.07
N TRP A 166 -0.48 9.51 -9.77
CA TRP A 166 -1.80 10.16 -9.69
C TRP A 166 -2.55 10.14 -11.01
N ARG A 167 -1.86 10.22 -12.16
CA ARG A 167 -2.49 10.11 -13.48
C ARG A 167 -3.00 8.70 -13.74
N LEU A 168 -2.21 7.69 -13.36
CA LEU A 168 -2.62 6.29 -13.45
C LEU A 168 -3.80 6.01 -12.50
N TYR A 169 -3.76 6.56 -11.29
CA TYR A 169 -4.85 6.50 -10.33
C TYR A 169 -6.12 7.12 -10.91
N GLN A 170 -6.07 8.34 -11.45
CA GLN A 170 -7.25 8.99 -12.04
C GLN A 170 -7.78 8.23 -13.26
N LEU A 171 -6.88 7.69 -14.09
CA LEU A 171 -7.26 6.88 -15.24
C LEU A 171 -8.01 5.62 -14.81
N VAL A 172 -7.47 4.87 -13.84
CA VAL A 172 -7.97 3.56 -13.43
C VAL A 172 -9.17 3.68 -12.50
N SER A 173 -9.12 4.57 -11.50
CA SER A 173 -10.20 4.76 -10.53
C SER A 173 -11.38 5.57 -11.07
N GLY A 174 -11.16 6.42 -12.07
CA GLY A 174 -12.16 7.38 -12.54
C GLY A 174 -12.39 8.56 -11.60
N PHE A 175 -11.70 8.64 -10.46
CA PHE A 175 -11.81 9.71 -9.48
C PHE A 175 -10.57 10.62 -9.48
N PRO A 176 -10.74 11.94 -9.30
CA PRO A 176 -9.62 12.82 -8.98
C PRO A 176 -8.88 12.32 -7.73
N VAL A 177 -7.55 12.36 -7.76
CA VAL A 177 -6.70 11.96 -6.62
C VAL A 177 -7.00 12.75 -5.34
N ASP A 178 -7.52 13.97 -5.49
CA ASP A 178 -7.88 14.88 -4.40
C ASP A 178 -9.35 14.77 -3.98
N THR A 179 -10.14 13.97 -4.69
CA THR A 179 -11.57 13.75 -4.39
C THR A 179 -11.88 12.26 -4.46
N PRO A 180 -11.27 11.45 -3.57
CA PRO A 180 -11.58 10.03 -3.51
C PRO A 180 -13.07 9.83 -3.16
N PRO A 181 -13.67 8.68 -3.54
CA PRO A 181 -15.10 8.42 -3.35
C PRO A 181 -15.51 8.17 -1.88
N PHE A 182 -14.61 8.39 -0.92
CA PHE A 182 -14.85 8.27 0.51
C PHE A 182 -14.10 9.39 1.25
N PRO A 183 -14.60 9.86 2.42
CA PRO A 183 -13.87 10.80 3.27
C PRO A 183 -12.51 10.20 3.64
N CYS A 184 -11.44 10.86 3.20
CA CYS A 184 -10.07 10.37 3.32
C CYS A 184 -9.17 11.52 3.78
N THR A 185 -8.90 11.58 5.07
CA THR A 185 -7.89 12.49 5.63
C THR A 185 -6.56 11.75 5.64
N ARG A 186 -5.90 11.62 4.49
CA ARG A 186 -4.73 10.73 4.29
C ARG A 186 -3.65 10.89 5.38
N GLU A 187 -3.42 12.15 5.76
CA GLU A 187 -2.40 12.59 6.71
C GLU A 187 -2.75 12.18 8.15
N GLU A 188 -4.04 12.04 8.48
CA GLU A 188 -4.49 11.61 9.79
C GLU A 188 -3.98 10.20 10.08
N LYS A 189 -3.28 10.07 11.20
CA LYS A 189 -2.77 8.79 11.67
C LYS A 189 -3.92 7.92 12.20
N PRO A 190 -4.06 6.66 11.75
CA PRO A 190 -4.97 5.72 12.39
C PRO A 190 -4.66 5.54 13.89
N PRO A 191 -5.66 5.31 14.75
CA PRO A 191 -5.49 5.15 16.20
C PRO A 191 -4.96 3.75 16.58
N VAL A 192 -3.96 3.26 15.85
CA VAL A 192 -3.27 1.98 16.02
C VAL A 192 -1.77 2.17 15.69
N PRO A 193 -0.87 1.25 16.10
CA PRO A 193 0.54 1.31 15.72
C PRO A 193 0.72 1.38 14.20
N THR A 194 1.57 2.31 13.73
CA THR A 194 1.78 2.57 12.31
C THR A 194 3.27 2.72 11.95
N VAL A 195 3.72 1.91 10.99
CA VAL A 195 5.11 1.95 10.50
C VAL A 195 5.11 2.20 8.99
N ALA A 196 5.83 3.22 8.56
CA ALA A 196 5.95 3.61 7.16
C ALA A 196 7.28 3.14 6.55
N LEU A 197 7.22 2.27 5.54
CA LEU A 197 8.35 1.93 4.69
C LEU A 197 8.40 2.89 3.50
N TRP A 198 9.53 3.56 3.32
CA TRP A 198 9.76 4.54 2.26
C TRP A 198 11.14 4.33 1.64
N SER A 199 11.38 4.88 0.44
CA SER A 199 12.63 4.67 -0.30
C SER A 199 13.01 5.91 -1.10
N GLN A 200 14.30 6.26 -1.08
CA GLN A 200 14.86 7.29 -1.98
C GLN A 200 14.84 6.86 -3.44
N ARG A 201 14.79 5.55 -3.71
CA ARG A 201 14.75 4.95 -5.05
C ARG A 201 13.33 4.66 -5.51
N ASP A 202 12.31 5.14 -4.81
CA ASP A 202 10.94 5.06 -5.28
C ASP A 202 10.74 6.05 -6.44
N GLY A 203 10.63 5.53 -7.66
CA GLY A 203 10.38 6.32 -8.87
C GLY A 203 8.91 6.68 -9.11
N VAL A 204 8.01 6.22 -8.24
CA VAL A 204 6.56 6.37 -8.39
C VAL A 204 6.03 7.37 -7.38
N ILE A 205 6.38 7.23 -6.10
CA ILE A 205 5.94 8.05 -4.97
C ILE A 205 7.13 8.81 -4.40
N LEU A 206 6.96 10.11 -4.11
CA LEU A 206 8.02 10.88 -3.48
C LEU A 206 8.34 10.32 -2.07
N PRO A 207 9.63 10.26 -1.70
CA PRO A 207 10.07 9.81 -0.39
C PRO A 207 9.34 10.51 0.77
N GLU A 208 9.14 11.84 0.69
CA GLU A 208 8.46 12.57 1.77
C GLU A 208 6.99 12.18 1.93
N CYS A 209 6.30 11.90 0.81
CA CYS A 209 4.90 11.48 0.79
C CYS A 209 4.69 10.09 1.40
N ALA A 210 5.67 9.20 1.24
CA ALA A 210 5.64 7.85 1.81
C ALA A 210 6.21 7.78 3.23
N ARG A 211 7.17 8.64 3.58
CA ARG A 211 7.75 8.73 4.93
C ARG A 211 6.79 9.36 5.92
N GLY A 212 6.00 10.34 5.47
CA GLY A 212 5.11 11.12 6.32
C GLY A 212 5.82 12.11 7.24
N ARG A 213 5.08 13.13 7.65
CA ARG A 213 5.47 14.15 8.63
C ARG A 213 5.37 13.60 10.05
N ALA A 214 5.93 14.33 11.01
CA ALA A 214 5.74 14.03 12.42
C ALA A 214 4.23 13.99 12.77
N GLY A 215 3.81 12.99 13.55
CA GLY A 215 2.41 12.79 13.94
C GLY A 215 1.58 11.93 12.99
N GLU A 216 1.98 11.76 11.72
CA GLU A 216 1.19 11.01 10.72
C GLU A 216 1.41 9.48 10.77
N ARG A 217 2.39 9.04 11.59
CA ARG A 217 2.87 7.66 11.80
C ARG A 217 3.77 7.57 13.03
N ASP A 218 3.91 6.37 13.61
CA ASP A 218 4.78 6.13 14.78
C ASP A 218 6.25 5.98 14.41
N ARG A 219 6.54 5.20 13.36
CA ARG A 219 7.91 4.97 12.88
C ARG A 219 7.98 5.04 11.36
N ALA A 220 9.17 5.32 10.86
CA ALA A 220 9.48 5.25 9.44
C ALA A 220 10.79 4.50 9.23
N ILE A 221 10.86 3.65 8.22
CA ILE A 221 12.03 2.85 7.87
C ILE A 221 12.35 3.15 6.40
N GLU A 222 13.56 3.61 6.15
CA GLU A 222 14.09 3.72 4.78
C GLU A 222 14.47 2.33 4.28
N VAL A 223 14.11 2.04 3.03
CA VAL A 223 14.38 0.76 2.36
C VAL A 223 15.07 1.04 1.04
N ASP A 224 16.18 0.35 0.79
CA ASP A 224 16.93 0.47 -0.47
C ASP A 224 16.27 -0.36 -1.59
N CYS A 225 15.11 0.07 -2.08
CA CYS A 225 14.38 -0.62 -3.14
C CYS A 225 13.62 0.32 -4.08
N THR A 226 13.24 -0.18 -5.26
CA THR A 226 12.30 0.53 -6.15
C THR A 226 10.87 0.46 -5.59
N HIS A 227 9.93 1.18 -6.20
CA HIS A 227 8.51 1.12 -5.80
C HIS A 227 7.95 -0.31 -5.85
N MET A 228 8.33 -1.05 -6.89
CA MET A 228 7.93 -2.45 -7.04
C MET A 228 8.73 -3.38 -6.12
N GLY A 229 9.98 -3.01 -5.84
CA GLY A 229 10.87 -3.72 -4.92
C GLY A 229 10.31 -3.85 -3.50
N PHE A 230 9.44 -2.95 -3.04
CA PHE A 230 8.78 -3.10 -1.74
C PHE A 230 8.06 -4.44 -1.57
N ALA A 231 7.37 -4.92 -2.61
CA ALA A 231 6.61 -6.17 -2.56
C ALA A 231 7.38 -7.37 -3.14
N ALA A 232 8.47 -7.13 -3.87
CA ALA A 232 9.14 -8.14 -4.69
C ALA A 232 10.60 -8.40 -4.31
N ALA A 233 11.31 -7.41 -3.76
CA ALA A 233 12.73 -7.49 -3.47
C ALA A 233 12.99 -7.99 -2.02
N PRO A 234 14.11 -8.68 -1.79
CA PRO A 234 14.54 -9.11 -0.45
C PRO A 234 14.52 -7.99 0.60
N GLU A 235 14.98 -6.79 0.22
CA GLU A 235 15.08 -5.62 1.10
C GLU A 235 13.70 -5.16 1.58
N GLY A 236 12.72 -5.14 0.67
CA GLY A 236 11.33 -4.80 0.99
C GLY A 236 10.71 -5.80 1.96
N ILE A 237 10.93 -7.09 1.73
CA ILE A 237 10.39 -8.17 2.57
C ILE A 237 11.00 -8.15 3.97
N LEU A 238 12.32 -7.98 4.09
CA LEU A 238 12.99 -7.84 5.38
C LEU A 238 12.52 -6.60 6.14
N ALA A 239 12.30 -5.49 5.43
CA ALA A 239 11.77 -4.27 6.03
C ALA A 239 10.35 -4.45 6.58
N VAL A 240 9.50 -5.26 5.93
CA VAL A 240 8.20 -5.64 6.48
C VAL A 240 8.37 -6.45 7.76
N GLY A 241 9.23 -7.47 7.77
CA GLY A 241 9.53 -8.25 8.98
C GLY A 241 9.97 -7.36 10.15
N LYS A 242 10.93 -6.46 9.90
CA LYS A 242 11.41 -5.47 10.88
C LYS A 242 10.29 -4.55 11.38
N ALA A 243 9.41 -4.09 10.50
CA ALA A 243 8.28 -3.25 10.90
C ALA A 243 7.29 -3.99 11.78
N LEU A 244 7.01 -5.27 11.50
CA LEU A 244 6.13 -6.11 12.30
C LEU A 244 6.71 -6.36 13.70
N GLU A 245 8.02 -6.62 13.79
CA GLU A 245 8.73 -6.77 15.07
C GLU A 245 8.67 -5.48 15.91
N MET A 246 8.83 -4.31 15.29
CA MET A 246 8.72 -3.02 15.98
C MET A 246 7.33 -2.74 16.55
N MET A 247 6.27 -3.35 16.00
CA MET A 247 4.91 -3.23 16.53
C MET A 247 4.61 -4.22 17.66
N ALA A 248 5.49 -5.19 17.90
CA ALA A 248 5.35 -6.16 18.98
C ALA A 248 5.92 -5.66 20.33
N ALA A 249 6.67 -4.55 20.30
CA ALA A 249 7.39 -3.96 21.43
C ALA A 249 6.59 -2.87 22.15
#